data_AF-A0A3E2XN88-F1
#
_entry.id   AF-A0A3E2XN88-F1
#
_cell.length_a   1.000
_cell.length_b   1.000
_cell.length_c   1.000
_cell.angle_alpha   90.00
_cell.angle_beta   90.00
_cell.angle_gamma   90.00
#
_symmetry.space_group_name_H-M   'P 1'
#
loop_
_entity.id
_entity.type
_entity.pdbx_description
1 polymer ?
#
loop_
_entity_poly.entity_id
_entity_poly.type
_entity_poly.pdbx_seq_one_letter_code
_entity_poly.pdbx_strand_id
1 'polypeptide(L)'
;MQPYYAIKLKCFVLRLMMGCSLLLISAGIVVSILQEVMNSYDANSRLAYILGLLICALMIALGIVLIYQAFHFERFVFGRSQRSYDLLKKDMQDKSVVSAGNLIVTDQFMLLFSKHIFNMCKVIRLENVIACFEDPVYGTVAKPSEYTLYIYDRDFKCHTIVLDAKQSEAGHQAKEKICQTHPWIYAVSRDTFLDRTMSKNSRRNFLNQIEKRKYEMNSTVNVDKEAEAEIDQMVNDARKKLDFHSILGKNKKDAESKKK
;
A
#
# COMPACT_ATOMS: atom_id res chain seq x y z
N MET A 1 5.25 -11.09 -8.07
CA MET A 1 4.20 -11.88 -7.36
C MET A 1 4.66 -12.77 -6.21
N GLN A 2 5.82 -13.45 -6.26
CA GLN A 2 6.30 -14.29 -5.12
C GLN A 2 6.27 -13.61 -3.73
N PRO A 3 6.72 -12.35 -3.54
CA PRO A 3 6.71 -11.73 -2.21
C PRO A 3 5.29 -11.49 -1.68
N TYR A 4 4.32 -11.20 -2.56
CA TYR A 4 2.90 -11.10 -2.18
C TYR A 4 2.38 -12.42 -1.60
N TYR A 5 2.66 -13.55 -2.27
CA TYR A 5 2.23 -14.85 -1.78
C TYR A 5 2.88 -15.24 -0.47
N ALA A 6 4.13 -14.83 -0.23
CA ALA A 6 4.79 -15.03 1.06
C ALA A 6 4.06 -14.28 2.20
N ILE A 7 3.66 -13.02 1.98
CA ILE A 7 2.87 -12.25 2.97
C ILE A 7 1.49 -12.87 3.16
N LYS A 8 0.80 -13.23 2.07
CA LYS A 8 -0.52 -13.89 2.12
C LYS A 8 -0.45 -15.18 2.91
N LEU A 9 0.56 -16.02 2.67
CA LEU A 9 0.77 -17.28 3.37
C LEU A 9 1.08 -17.06 4.85
N LYS A 10 1.96 -16.11 5.19
CA LYS A 10 2.23 -15.73 6.59
C LYS A 10 0.95 -15.32 7.33
N CYS A 11 0.14 -14.46 6.73
CA CYS A 11 -1.13 -14.02 7.30
C CYS A 11 -2.13 -15.17 7.45
N PHE A 12 -2.20 -16.06 6.45
CA PHE A 12 -3.05 -17.24 6.47
C PHE A 12 -2.68 -18.16 7.64
N VAL A 13 -1.40 -18.56 7.73
CA VAL A 13 -0.91 -19.48 8.75
C VAL A 13 -1.12 -18.90 10.15
N LEU A 14 -0.78 -17.64 10.36
CA LEU A 14 -0.94 -16.98 11.67
C LEU A 14 -2.41 -16.91 12.10
N ARG A 15 -3.32 -16.47 11.22
CA ARG A 15 -4.75 -16.41 11.53
C ARG A 15 -5.34 -17.79 11.79
N LEU A 16 -4.95 -18.78 11.00
CA LEU A 16 -5.42 -20.15 11.15
C LEU A 16 -4.95 -20.75 12.48
N MET A 17 -3.66 -20.59 12.82
CA MET A 17 -3.13 -21.07 14.10
C MET A 17 -3.85 -20.40 15.29
N MET A 18 -3.97 -19.07 15.28
CA MET A 18 -4.66 -18.36 16.37
C MET A 18 -6.13 -18.79 16.50
N GLY A 19 -6.84 -18.89 15.37
CA GLY A 19 -8.24 -19.30 15.34
C GLY A 19 -8.44 -20.72 15.86
N CYS A 20 -7.64 -21.68 15.40
CA CYS A 20 -7.68 -23.07 15.86
C CYS A 20 -7.30 -23.18 17.34
N SER A 21 -6.27 -22.49 17.81
CA SER A 21 -5.87 -22.48 19.22
C SER A 21 -6.98 -21.93 20.11
N LEU A 22 -7.64 -20.84 19.72
CA LEU A 22 -8.79 -20.27 20.44
C LEU A 22 -9.94 -21.30 20.55
N LEU A 23 -10.24 -22.01 19.46
CA LEU A 23 -11.27 -23.04 19.47
C LEU A 23 -10.91 -24.20 20.39
N LEU A 24 -9.68 -24.72 20.32
CA LEU A 24 -9.24 -25.83 21.18
C LEU A 24 -9.24 -25.45 22.66
N ILE A 25 -8.74 -24.25 23.00
CA ILE A 25 -8.75 -23.74 24.38
C ILE A 25 -10.20 -23.58 24.87
N SER A 26 -11.07 -22.97 24.06
CA SER A 26 -12.48 -22.78 24.43
C SER A 26 -13.22 -24.09 24.64
N ALA A 27 -12.98 -25.11 23.80
CA ALA A 27 -13.57 -26.44 23.95
C ALA A 27 -13.08 -27.10 25.24
N GLY A 28 -11.78 -26.99 25.56
CA GLY A 28 -11.22 -27.49 26.81
C GLY A 28 -11.89 -26.88 28.04
N ILE A 29 -12.04 -25.55 28.07
CA ILE A 29 -12.69 -24.86 29.20
C ILE A 29 -14.16 -25.26 29.32
N VAL A 30 -14.90 -25.37 28.21
CA VAL A 30 -16.30 -25.82 28.24
C VAL A 30 -16.41 -27.22 28.81
N VAL A 31 -15.56 -28.16 28.38
CA VAL A 31 -15.55 -29.53 28.92
C VAL A 31 -15.23 -29.52 30.41
N SER A 32 -14.25 -28.74 30.87
CA SER A 32 -13.93 -28.63 32.30
C SER A 32 -15.10 -28.08 33.12
N ILE A 33 -15.78 -27.02 32.65
CA ILE A 33 -16.96 -26.46 33.33
C ILE A 33 -18.09 -27.50 33.39
N LEU A 34 -18.36 -28.21 32.29
CA LEU A 34 -19.40 -29.23 32.25
C LEU A 34 -19.10 -30.40 33.19
N GLN A 35 -17.85 -30.87 33.21
CA GLN A 35 -17.42 -31.94 34.12
C GLN A 35 -17.59 -31.55 35.58
N GLU A 36 -17.22 -30.32 35.95
CA GLU A 36 -17.38 -29.82 37.32
C GLU A 36 -18.85 -29.70 37.70
N VAL A 37 -19.70 -29.15 36.82
CA VAL A 37 -21.14 -29.03 37.04
C VAL A 37 -21.83 -30.40 37.17
N MET A 38 -21.37 -31.42 36.44
CA MET A 38 -21.96 -32.77 36.50
C MET A 38 -21.51 -33.57 37.73
N ASN A 39 -20.25 -33.44 38.15
CA ASN A 39 -19.66 -34.32 39.16
C ASN A 39 -19.58 -33.67 40.56
N SER A 40 -19.44 -32.35 40.63
CA SER A 40 -19.14 -31.62 41.88
C SER A 40 -19.72 -30.21 41.85
N TYR A 41 -21.02 -30.11 41.56
CA TYR A 41 -21.70 -28.81 41.46
C TYR A 41 -21.63 -28.01 42.76
N ASP A 42 -21.02 -26.82 42.71
CA ASP A 42 -21.03 -25.84 43.79
C ASP A 42 -22.01 -24.68 43.49
N ALA A 43 -23.05 -24.56 44.32
CA ALA A 43 -24.06 -23.52 44.19
C ALA A 43 -23.50 -22.11 44.37
N ASN A 44 -22.43 -21.94 45.16
CA ASN A 44 -21.77 -20.65 45.38
C ASN A 44 -21.02 -20.17 44.13
N SER A 45 -20.64 -21.08 43.23
CA SER A 45 -19.85 -20.83 42.02
C SER A 45 -20.72 -20.60 40.76
N ARG A 46 -22.05 -20.50 40.90
CA ARG A 46 -23.00 -20.34 39.78
C ARG A 46 -22.65 -19.20 38.82
N LEU A 47 -22.25 -18.04 39.34
CA LEU A 47 -21.85 -16.89 38.52
C LEU A 47 -20.57 -17.17 37.70
N ALA A 48 -19.62 -17.91 38.29
CA ALA A 48 -18.37 -18.27 37.62
C ALA A 48 -18.64 -19.20 36.42
N TYR A 49 -19.54 -20.18 36.56
CA TYR A 49 -19.93 -21.05 35.44
C TYR A 49 -20.58 -20.27 34.30
N ILE A 50 -21.50 -19.34 34.61
CA ILE A 50 -22.18 -18.52 33.60
C ILE A 50 -21.18 -17.61 32.86
N LEU A 51 -20.32 -16.90 33.61
CA LEU A 51 -19.30 -16.04 33.02
C LEU A 51 -18.27 -16.85 32.22
N GLY A 52 -17.87 -18.02 32.72
CA GLY A 52 -16.98 -18.94 32.02
C GLY A 52 -17.55 -19.38 30.67
N LEU A 53 -18.81 -19.79 30.62
CA LEU A 53 -19.49 -20.16 29.37
C LEU A 53 -19.64 -18.96 28.42
N LEU A 54 -19.93 -17.77 28.94
CA LEU A 54 -20.02 -16.55 28.13
C LEU A 54 -18.67 -16.21 27.48
N ILE A 55 -17.57 -16.28 28.24
CA ILE A 55 -16.22 -16.07 27.71
C ILE A 55 -15.89 -17.14 26.66
N CYS A 56 -16.24 -18.40 26.90
CA CYS A 56 -16.06 -19.47 25.91
C CYS A 56 -16.80 -19.18 24.61
N ALA A 57 -18.06 -18.74 24.68
CA ALA A 57 -18.84 -18.37 23.49
C ALA A 57 -18.19 -17.23 22.70
N LEU A 58 -17.67 -16.20 23.39
CA LEU A 58 -16.92 -15.10 22.76
C LEU A 58 -15.62 -15.58 22.11
N MET A 59 -14.87 -16.47 22.76
CA MET A 59 -13.65 -17.05 22.20
C MET A 59 -13.94 -17.90 20.95
N ILE A 60 -15.01 -18.70 20.98
CA ILE A 60 -15.44 -19.50 19.82
C ILE A 60 -15.79 -18.57 18.66
N ALA A 61 -16.61 -17.54 18.91
CA ALA A 61 -16.97 -16.56 17.89
C ALA A 61 -15.73 -15.87 17.29
N LEU A 62 -14.79 -15.44 18.14
CA LEU A 62 -13.53 -14.83 17.70
C LEU A 62 -12.67 -15.81 16.89
N GLY A 63 -12.57 -17.07 17.31
CA GLY A 63 -11.83 -18.11 16.62
C GLY A 63 -12.38 -18.37 15.22
N ILE A 64 -13.70 -18.48 15.08
CA ILE A 64 -14.38 -18.63 13.78
C ILE A 64 -14.10 -17.41 12.89
N VAL A 65 -14.17 -16.19 13.42
CA VAL A 65 -13.87 -14.96 12.67
C VAL A 65 -12.44 -14.96 12.16
N LEU A 66 -11.46 -15.37 12.97
CA LEU A 66 -10.05 -15.45 12.56
C LEU A 66 -9.83 -16.49 11.45
N ILE A 67 -10.46 -17.66 11.54
CA ILE A 67 -10.39 -18.69 10.50
C ILE A 67 -11.04 -18.17 9.21
N TYR A 68 -12.22 -17.55 9.29
CA TYR A 68 -12.87 -16.94 8.14
C TYR A 68 -11.99 -15.87 7.47
N GLN A 69 -11.32 -15.04 8.28
CA GLN A 69 -10.35 -14.05 7.79
C GLN A 69 -9.10 -14.65 7.16
N ALA A 70 -8.70 -15.87 7.53
CA ALA A 70 -7.59 -16.58 6.90
C ALA A 70 -7.94 -16.94 5.46
N PHE A 71 -9.11 -17.55 5.24
CA PHE A 71 -9.54 -17.98 3.90
C PHE A 71 -9.97 -16.82 2.99
N HIS A 72 -10.48 -15.73 3.54
CA HIS A 72 -10.93 -14.56 2.78
C HIS A 72 -9.95 -13.37 2.80
N PHE A 73 -8.64 -13.65 2.81
CA PHE A 73 -7.59 -12.63 2.90
C PHE A 73 -7.82 -11.41 1.99
N GLU A 74 -8.08 -11.62 0.70
CA GLU A 74 -8.23 -10.54 -0.29
C GLU A 74 -9.39 -9.60 0.05
N ARG A 75 -10.51 -10.15 0.52
CA ARG A 75 -11.68 -9.37 0.92
C ARG A 75 -11.40 -8.51 2.15
N PHE A 76 -10.55 -8.97 3.07
CA PHE A 76 -10.19 -8.22 4.27
C PHE A 76 -9.09 -7.19 4.02
N VAL A 77 -8.20 -7.43 3.06
CA VAL A 77 -7.05 -6.56 2.78
C VAL A 77 -7.38 -5.48 1.74
N PHE A 78 -8.14 -5.82 0.69
CA PHE A 78 -8.55 -4.88 -0.37
C PHE A 78 -10.01 -4.42 -0.24
N GLY A 79 -10.72 -4.89 0.78
CA GLY A 79 -12.16 -4.62 0.96
C GLY A 79 -12.98 -5.23 -0.19
N ARG A 80 -14.06 -4.54 -0.57
CA ARG A 80 -14.85 -4.88 -1.77
C ARG A 80 -14.23 -4.35 -3.09
N SER A 81 -13.04 -3.75 -3.05
CA SER A 81 -12.45 -3.10 -4.22
C SER A 81 -11.62 -4.08 -5.06
N GLN A 82 -12.30 -4.87 -5.90
CA GLN A 82 -11.67 -5.76 -6.89
C GLN A 82 -10.61 -5.02 -7.72
N ARG A 83 -10.94 -3.77 -8.12
CA ARG A 83 -10.07 -2.88 -8.90
C ARG A 83 -8.73 -2.58 -8.21
N SER A 84 -8.69 -2.48 -6.89
CA SER A 84 -7.43 -2.22 -6.16
C SER A 84 -6.52 -3.45 -6.17
N TYR A 85 -7.10 -4.64 -6.12
CA TYR A 85 -6.36 -5.90 -6.24
C TYR A 85 -5.81 -6.10 -7.66
N ASP A 86 -6.60 -5.81 -8.70
CA ASP A 86 -6.16 -5.93 -10.08
C ASP A 86 -5.02 -4.95 -10.42
N LEU A 87 -5.08 -3.72 -9.91
CA LEU A 87 -4.00 -2.74 -10.04
C LEU A 87 -2.73 -3.22 -9.32
N LEU A 88 -2.85 -3.68 -8.08
CA LEU A 88 -1.71 -4.25 -7.36
C LEU A 88 -1.09 -5.43 -8.12
N LYS A 89 -1.92 -6.31 -8.70
CA LYS A 89 -1.44 -7.47 -9.45
C LYS A 89 -0.64 -7.05 -10.69
N LYS A 90 -1.06 -5.98 -11.37
CA LYS A 90 -0.31 -5.40 -12.50
C LYS A 90 1.01 -4.80 -12.04
N ASP A 91 0.98 -3.97 -11.00
CA ASP A 91 2.17 -3.40 -10.35
C ASP A 91 3.18 -4.48 -9.92
N MET A 92 2.67 -5.61 -9.40
CA MET A 92 3.48 -6.74 -8.93
C MET A 92 4.14 -7.58 -10.03
N GLN A 93 3.81 -7.32 -11.30
CA GLN A 93 4.45 -7.90 -12.47
C GLN A 93 5.58 -7.01 -13.00
N ASP A 94 5.66 -5.76 -12.54
CA ASP A 94 6.76 -4.86 -12.87
C ASP A 94 8.05 -5.31 -12.17
N LYS A 95 9.19 -5.09 -12.81
CA LYS A 95 10.53 -5.29 -12.23
C LYS A 95 10.84 -4.25 -11.16
N SER A 96 10.08 -3.15 -11.10
CA SER A 96 10.30 -2.06 -10.16
C SER A 96 10.00 -2.42 -8.69
N VAL A 97 9.29 -3.52 -8.42
CA VAL A 97 8.82 -3.87 -7.07
C VAL A 97 9.96 -4.11 -6.08
N VAL A 98 9.96 -3.37 -4.97
CA VAL A 98 10.93 -3.57 -3.88
C VAL A 98 10.26 -4.37 -2.75
N SER A 99 10.94 -5.41 -2.27
CA SER A 99 10.46 -6.26 -1.18
C SER A 99 11.49 -6.29 -0.05
N ALA A 100 11.12 -5.74 1.10
CA ALA A 100 11.94 -5.68 2.30
C ALA A 100 11.24 -6.43 3.44
N GLY A 101 11.40 -7.76 3.47
CA GLY A 101 10.85 -8.62 4.52
C GLY A 101 9.33 -8.60 4.65
N ASN A 102 8.84 -7.74 5.55
CA ASN A 102 7.42 -7.53 5.84
C ASN A 102 6.81 -6.36 5.07
N LEU A 103 7.61 -5.69 4.25
CA LEU A 103 7.23 -4.55 3.42
C LEU A 103 7.34 -4.91 1.94
N ILE A 104 6.33 -4.56 1.16
CA ILE A 104 6.41 -4.54 -0.31
C ILE A 104 5.99 -3.17 -0.79
N VAL A 105 6.81 -2.57 -1.65
CA VAL A 105 6.57 -1.28 -2.27
C VAL A 105 6.44 -1.46 -3.78
N THR A 106 5.29 -1.09 -4.31
CA THR A 106 5.04 -0.94 -5.75
C THR A 106 5.00 0.53 -6.12
N ASP A 107 4.65 0.84 -7.37
CA ASP A 107 4.57 2.23 -7.83
C ASP A 107 3.33 2.95 -7.31
N GLN A 108 2.26 2.24 -6.94
CA GLN A 108 1.03 2.86 -6.42
C GLN A 108 0.71 2.46 -4.98
N PHE A 109 1.21 1.31 -4.55
CA PHE A 109 0.80 0.69 -3.29
C PHE A 109 2.00 0.30 -2.44
N MET A 110 1.72 0.27 -1.14
CA MET A 110 2.60 -0.30 -0.15
C MET A 110 1.83 -1.33 0.65
N LEU A 111 2.38 -2.54 0.75
CA LEU A 111 1.86 -3.62 1.57
C LEU A 111 2.73 -3.78 2.80
N LEU A 112 2.08 -3.72 3.96
CA LEU A 112 2.69 -3.77 5.26
C LEU A 112 2.15 -4.96 6.02
N PHE A 113 3.00 -5.94 6.28
CA PHE A 113 2.70 -6.96 7.25
C PHE A 113 2.85 -6.39 8.67
N SER A 114 1.81 -6.53 9.48
CA SER A 114 1.77 -6.13 10.89
C SER A 114 1.45 -7.35 11.75
N LYS A 115 1.99 -7.40 12.96
CA LYS A 115 1.64 -8.47 13.93
C LYS A 115 0.29 -8.23 14.62
N HIS A 116 -0.47 -7.21 14.22
CA HIS A 116 -1.75 -6.89 14.85
C HIS A 116 -2.82 -7.94 14.52
N ILE A 117 -3.43 -8.55 15.54
CA ILE A 117 -4.32 -9.73 15.40
C ILE A 117 -5.49 -9.49 14.44
N PHE A 118 -6.08 -8.30 14.48
CA PHE A 118 -7.20 -7.92 13.61
C PHE A 118 -6.78 -7.38 12.24
N ASN A 119 -5.52 -6.99 12.05
CA ASN A 119 -5.07 -6.31 10.84
C ASN A 119 -3.62 -6.67 10.50
N MET A 120 -3.43 -7.93 10.12
CA MET A 120 -2.09 -8.49 9.88
C MET A 120 -1.44 -8.02 8.58
N CYS A 121 -2.22 -7.44 7.66
CA CYS A 121 -1.71 -6.85 6.44
C CYS A 121 -2.48 -5.59 6.11
N LYS A 122 -1.77 -4.46 6.00
CA LYS A 122 -2.33 -3.17 5.59
C LYS A 122 -1.84 -2.82 4.19
N VAL A 123 -2.77 -2.51 3.30
CA VAL A 123 -2.47 -1.89 2.01
C VAL A 123 -2.64 -0.38 2.15
N ILE A 124 -1.59 0.37 1.80
CA ILE A 124 -1.61 1.83 1.78
C ILE A 124 -1.37 2.27 0.34
N ARG A 125 -2.22 3.17 -0.17
CA ARG A 125 -1.95 3.89 -1.42
C ARG A 125 -0.86 4.92 -1.15
N LEU A 126 0.22 4.88 -1.93
CA LEU A 126 1.34 5.81 -1.77
C LEU A 126 0.93 7.27 -2.00
N GLU A 127 -0.12 7.50 -2.78
CA GLU A 127 -0.77 8.82 -2.91
C GLU A 127 -1.22 9.41 -1.57
N ASN A 128 -1.62 8.57 -0.60
CA ASN A 128 -2.07 9.00 0.73
C ASN A 128 -0.93 9.14 1.73
N VAL A 129 0.31 8.82 1.34
CA VAL A 129 1.50 9.02 2.18
C VAL A 129 1.94 10.47 2.06
N ILE A 130 2.26 11.07 3.21
CA ILE A 130 2.68 12.48 3.30
C ILE A 130 4.11 12.65 3.77
N ALA A 131 4.64 11.68 4.52
CA ALA A 131 6.03 11.68 4.95
C ALA A 131 6.59 10.26 5.10
N CYS A 132 7.89 10.11 4.86
CA CYS A 132 8.62 8.85 4.95
C CYS A 132 10.03 9.12 5.50
N PHE A 133 10.40 8.45 6.59
CA PHE A 133 11.71 8.61 7.24
C PHE A 133 12.35 7.24 7.49
N GLU A 134 13.67 7.24 7.53
CA GLU A 134 14.47 6.09 7.97
C GLU A 134 15.21 6.45 9.26
N ASP A 135 15.39 5.45 10.11
CA ASP A 135 16.14 5.54 11.35
C ASP A 135 16.99 4.27 11.50
N PRO A 136 18.18 4.25 10.88
CA PRO A 136 19.11 3.14 10.97
C PRO A 136 19.81 3.15 12.33
N VAL A 137 19.67 2.07 13.10
CA VAL A 137 20.42 1.85 14.34
C VAL A 137 21.68 1.08 14.00
N TYR A 138 22.84 1.68 14.26
CA TYR A 138 24.13 1.04 14.06
C TYR A 138 24.63 0.42 15.37
N GLY A 139 25.02 -0.86 15.29
CA GLY A 139 25.78 -1.53 16.35
C GLY A 139 27.28 -1.28 16.19
N THR A 140 28.09 -2.29 16.48
CA THR A 140 29.56 -2.24 16.33
C THR A 140 30.06 -2.42 14.89
N VAL A 141 29.17 -2.66 13.92
CA VAL A 141 29.51 -2.96 12.53
C VAL A 141 28.94 -1.88 11.61
N ALA A 142 29.58 -1.63 10.46
CA ALA A 142 29.18 -0.61 9.49
C ALA A 142 27.79 -0.83 8.82
N LYS A 143 27.15 -1.98 9.05
CA LYS A 143 25.77 -2.24 8.60
C LYS A 143 24.81 -2.03 9.78
N PRO A 144 23.66 -1.37 9.58
CA PRO A 144 22.71 -1.13 10.66
C PRO A 144 22.20 -2.47 11.20
N SER A 145 22.18 -2.61 12.53
CA SER A 145 21.68 -3.79 13.24
C SER A 145 20.16 -3.87 13.18
N GLU A 146 19.51 -2.72 13.18
CA GLU A 146 18.07 -2.56 13.05
C GLU A 146 17.81 -1.34 12.15
N TYR A 147 16.84 -1.46 11.26
CA TYR A 147 16.49 -0.39 10.33
C TYR A 147 15.00 -0.12 10.42
N THR A 148 14.65 1.07 10.91
CA THR A 148 13.25 1.44 11.11
C THR A 148 12.79 2.43 10.04
N LEU A 149 11.67 2.12 9.39
CA LEU A 149 10.96 3.05 8.51
C LEU A 149 9.74 3.62 9.23
N TYR A 150 9.61 4.94 9.21
CA TYR A 150 8.45 5.66 9.71
C TYR A 150 7.69 6.27 8.53
N ILE A 151 6.46 5.80 8.32
CA ILE A 151 5.62 6.27 7.22
C ILE A 151 4.37 6.91 7.78
N TYR A 152 4.13 8.17 7.42
CA TYR A 152 2.97 8.92 7.86
C TYR A 152 1.95 9.01 6.74
N ASP A 153 0.71 8.62 7.04
CA ASP A 153 -0.43 8.81 6.14
C ASP A 153 -1.02 10.22 6.28
N ARG A 154 -1.99 10.55 5.42
CA ARG A 154 -2.68 11.84 5.39
C ARG A 154 -3.34 12.23 6.71
N ASP A 155 -3.68 11.24 7.55
CA ASP A 155 -4.25 11.45 8.89
C ASP A 155 -3.16 11.67 9.96
N PHE A 156 -1.90 11.80 9.55
CA PHE A 156 -0.72 11.89 10.40
C PHE A 156 -0.51 10.65 11.28
N LYS A 157 -1.06 9.50 10.88
CA LYS A 157 -0.84 8.24 11.59
C LYS A 157 0.50 7.66 11.18
N CYS A 158 1.33 7.36 12.18
CA CYS A 158 2.63 6.72 11.97
C CYS A 158 2.48 5.20 11.77
N HIS A 159 3.09 4.70 10.70
CA HIS A 159 3.32 3.29 10.42
C HIS A 159 4.81 3.01 10.60
N THR A 160 5.13 2.36 11.72
CA THR A 160 6.50 1.95 12.04
C THR A 160 6.76 0.55 11.51
N ILE A 161 7.85 0.40 10.76
CA ILE A 161 8.28 -0.87 10.16
C ILE A 161 9.69 -1.11 10.61
N VAL A 162 9.87 -2.16 11.42
CA VAL A 162 11.18 -2.58 11.89
C VAL A 162 11.69 -3.68 10.98
N LEU A 163 12.87 -3.47 10.39
CA LEU A 163 13.57 -4.40 9.52
C LEU A 163 14.86 -4.87 10.18
N ASP A 164 15.14 -6.16 10.07
CA ASP A 164 16.39 -6.76 10.55
C ASP A 164 17.59 -6.27 9.73
N ALA A 165 18.80 -6.36 10.29
CA ALA A 165 20.05 -6.02 9.61
C ALA A 165 20.17 -6.58 8.18
N LYS A 166 19.71 -7.82 7.95
CA LYS A 166 19.74 -8.48 6.63
C LYS A 166 18.85 -7.80 5.58
N GLN A 167 17.85 -7.04 6.02
CA GLN A 167 16.84 -6.39 5.20
C GLN A 167 17.01 -4.87 5.15
N SER A 168 18.02 -4.32 5.84
CA SER A 168 18.29 -2.89 5.91
C SER A 168 18.51 -2.25 4.53
N GLU A 169 19.29 -2.90 3.67
CA GLU A 169 19.54 -2.44 2.29
C GLU A 169 18.26 -2.39 1.46
N ALA A 170 17.43 -3.43 1.56
CA ALA A 170 16.12 -3.45 0.90
C ALA A 170 15.16 -2.39 1.48
N GLY A 171 15.28 -2.10 2.78
CA GLY A 171 14.54 -1.02 3.44
C GLY A 171 14.93 0.36 2.91
N HIS A 172 16.22 0.61 2.72
CA HIS A 172 16.72 1.84 2.12
C HIS A 172 16.25 1.99 0.67
N GLN A 173 16.38 0.94 -0.14
CA GLN A 173 15.85 0.91 -1.52
C GLN A 173 14.33 1.17 -1.56
N ALA A 174 13.59 0.67 -0.57
CA ALA A 174 12.15 0.92 -0.46
C ALA A 174 11.85 2.41 -0.20
N LYS A 175 12.60 3.06 0.70
CA LYS A 175 12.50 4.51 0.92
C LYS A 175 12.85 5.30 -0.34
N GLU A 176 13.97 4.98 -0.98
CA GLU A 176 14.42 5.66 -2.21
C GLU A 176 13.36 5.56 -3.30
N LYS A 177 12.83 4.34 -3.53
CA LYS A 177 11.73 4.14 -4.48
C LYS A 177 10.51 4.98 -4.13
N ILE A 178 10.06 4.99 -2.87
CA ILE A 178 8.92 5.82 -2.45
C ILE A 178 9.16 7.30 -2.79
N CYS A 179 10.35 7.82 -2.48
CA CYS A 179 10.69 9.21 -2.72
C CYS A 179 10.86 9.54 -4.20
N GLN A 180 11.36 8.60 -5.02
CA GLN A 180 11.50 8.77 -6.47
C GLN A 180 10.14 8.74 -7.18
N THR A 181 9.27 7.79 -6.83
CA THR A 181 7.94 7.66 -7.46
C THR A 181 6.96 8.71 -6.95
N HIS A 182 7.11 9.17 -5.71
CA HIS A 182 6.22 10.16 -5.07
C HIS A 182 7.03 11.32 -4.46
N PRO A 183 7.65 12.16 -5.29
CA PRO A 183 8.56 13.23 -4.86
C PRO A 183 7.93 14.33 -3.99
N TRP A 184 6.59 14.40 -3.92
CA TRP A 184 5.91 15.29 -2.99
C TRP A 184 6.01 14.83 -1.53
N ILE A 185 6.29 13.55 -1.28
CA ILE A 185 6.42 12.98 0.07
C ILE A 185 7.58 13.65 0.81
N TYR A 186 7.32 14.11 2.03
CA TYR A 186 8.34 14.74 2.84
C TYR A 186 9.28 13.71 3.48
N ALA A 187 10.58 13.82 3.22
CA ALA A 187 11.58 12.84 3.69
C ALA A 187 12.86 13.47 4.28
N VAL A 188 12.80 14.75 4.66
CA VAL A 188 14.00 15.53 5.06
C VAL A 188 14.41 15.31 6.52
N SER A 189 13.55 15.66 7.47
CA SER A 189 13.83 15.51 8.91
C SER A 189 12.56 15.14 9.66
N ARG A 190 12.61 14.03 10.41
CA ARG A 190 11.47 13.56 11.20
C ARG A 190 11.09 14.55 12.29
N ASP A 191 12.07 15.08 13.03
CA ASP A 191 11.81 16.02 14.13
C ASP A 191 11.16 17.31 13.62
N THR A 192 11.69 17.85 12.52
CA THR A 192 11.08 19.03 11.87
C THR A 192 9.66 18.76 11.41
N PHE A 193 9.37 17.56 10.91
CA PHE A 193 8.01 17.17 10.54
C PHE A 193 7.09 17.09 11.75
N LEU A 194 7.54 16.46 12.84
CA LEU A 194 6.76 16.33 14.07
C LEU A 194 6.44 17.72 14.64
N ASP A 195 7.44 18.61 14.75
CA ASP A 195 7.26 19.98 15.23
C ASP A 195 6.26 20.76 14.36
N ARG A 196 6.38 20.65 13.03
CA ARG A 196 5.48 21.30 12.08
C ARG A 196 4.07 20.72 12.07
N THR A 197 3.84 19.56 12.69
CA THR A 197 2.55 18.85 12.63
C THR A 197 1.91 18.67 14.02
N MET A 198 2.41 19.39 15.03
CA MET A 198 1.86 19.39 16.39
C MET A 198 0.43 19.94 16.46
N SER A 199 0.14 21.03 15.75
CA SER A 199 -1.18 21.70 15.82
C SER A 199 -2.08 21.37 14.64
N LYS A 200 -3.40 21.46 14.84
CA LYS A 200 -4.41 21.25 13.77
C LYS A 200 -4.21 22.20 12.58
N ASN A 201 -3.91 23.47 12.84
CA ASN A 201 -3.67 24.45 11.77
C ASN A 201 -2.38 24.16 11.02
N SER A 202 -1.32 23.77 11.73
CA SER A 202 -0.05 23.41 11.10
C SER A 202 -0.18 22.16 10.23
N ARG A 203 -0.94 21.14 10.69
CA ARG A 203 -1.28 19.96 9.87
C ARG A 203 -2.03 20.33 8.58
N ARG A 204 -3.04 21.20 8.67
CA ARG A 204 -3.78 21.68 7.50
C ARG A 204 -2.86 22.40 6.51
N ASN A 205 -2.01 23.30 7.01
CA ASN A 205 -1.04 24.01 6.17
C ASN A 205 -0.05 23.05 5.50
N PHE A 206 0.40 22.02 6.22
CA PHE A 206 1.28 21.00 5.66
C PHE A 206 0.60 20.19 4.55
N LEU A 207 -0.65 19.75 4.76
CA LEU A 207 -1.42 19.05 3.71
C LEU A 207 -1.61 19.92 2.46
N ASN A 208 -1.92 21.21 2.63
CA ASN A 208 -2.04 22.14 1.51
C ASN A 208 -0.73 22.28 0.73
N GLN A 209 0.44 22.27 1.41
CA GLN A 209 1.74 22.29 0.73
C GLN A 209 1.99 21.02 -0.07
N ILE A 210 1.64 19.85 0.46
CA ILE A 210 1.76 18.57 -0.25
C ILE A 210 0.83 18.54 -1.47
N GLU A 211 -0.42 19.00 -1.34
CA GLU A 211 -1.36 19.08 -2.45
C GLU A 211 -0.89 20.05 -3.54
N LYS A 212 -0.33 21.20 -3.15
CA LYS A 212 0.28 22.13 -4.10
C LYS A 212 1.42 21.49 -4.89
N ARG A 213 2.33 20.76 -4.22
CA ARG A 213 3.42 20.03 -4.88
C ARG A 213 2.90 18.99 -5.86
N LYS A 214 1.89 18.20 -5.46
CA LYS A 214 1.24 17.23 -6.35
C LYS A 214 0.69 17.90 -7.61
N TYR A 215 0.02 19.05 -7.45
CA TYR A 215 -0.53 19.80 -8.56
C TYR A 215 0.57 20.34 -9.49
N GLU A 216 1.59 21.00 -8.93
CA GLU A 216 2.72 21.56 -9.69
C GLU A 216 3.40 20.48 -10.54
N MET A 217 3.60 19.28 -9.99
CA MET A 217 4.23 18.16 -10.71
C MET A 217 3.34 17.51 -11.76
N ASN A 218 2.03 17.39 -11.50
CA ASN A 218 1.09 16.91 -12.52
C ASN A 218 0.91 17.93 -13.66
N SER A 219 1.00 19.22 -13.36
CA SER A 219 0.89 20.30 -14.36
C SER A 219 2.10 20.38 -15.29
N THR A 220 3.31 20.10 -14.80
CA THR A 220 4.52 20.03 -15.64
C THR A 220 4.54 18.82 -16.57
N VAL A 221 3.92 17.70 -16.17
CA VAL A 221 3.86 16.48 -17.00
C VAL A 221 2.88 16.60 -18.18
N ASN A 222 1.93 17.54 -18.15
CA ASN A 222 0.92 17.68 -19.20
C ASN A 222 1.22 18.76 -20.24
N VAL A 223 1.89 19.86 -19.87
CA VAL A 223 2.12 20.97 -20.82
C VAL A 223 3.15 20.60 -21.89
N ASP A 224 4.24 19.91 -21.55
CA ASP A 224 5.30 19.62 -22.52
C ASP A 224 4.88 18.55 -23.54
N LYS A 225 4.15 17.51 -23.11
CA LYS A 225 3.64 16.46 -24.02
C LYS A 225 2.46 16.91 -24.87
N GLU A 226 1.56 17.74 -24.32
CA GLU A 226 0.46 18.33 -25.10
C GLU A 226 1.00 19.38 -26.08
N ALA A 227 1.98 20.19 -25.68
CA ALA A 227 2.65 21.13 -26.59
C ALA A 227 3.46 20.42 -27.68
N GLU A 228 4.20 19.36 -27.39
CA GLU A 228 4.89 18.55 -28.41
C GLU A 228 3.89 17.90 -29.37
N ALA A 229 2.79 17.34 -28.87
CA ALA A 229 1.75 16.76 -29.71
C ALA A 229 1.03 17.80 -30.59
N GLU A 230 0.79 19.01 -30.07
CA GLU A 230 0.18 20.12 -30.81
C GLU A 230 1.15 20.69 -31.86
N ILE A 231 2.44 20.81 -31.53
CA ILE A 231 3.51 21.19 -32.49
C ILE A 231 3.64 20.14 -33.60
N ASP A 232 3.66 18.85 -33.28
CA ASP A 232 3.73 17.78 -34.27
C ASP A 232 2.49 17.74 -35.18
N GLN A 233 1.31 18.05 -34.63
CA GLN A 233 0.08 18.17 -35.40
C GLN A 233 0.11 19.40 -36.33
N MET A 234 0.59 20.55 -35.84
CA MET A 234 0.79 21.76 -36.65
C MET A 234 1.83 21.56 -37.76
N VAL A 235 2.93 20.86 -37.49
CA VAL A 235 3.96 20.54 -38.47
C VAL A 235 3.41 19.60 -39.55
N ASN A 236 2.65 18.58 -39.18
CA ASN A 236 2.02 17.67 -40.14
C ASN A 236 0.97 18.36 -41.01
N ASP A 237 0.17 19.27 -40.43
CA ASP A 237 -0.81 20.06 -41.18
C ASP A 237 -0.15 21.09 -42.11
N ALA A 238 0.95 21.72 -41.67
CA ALA A 238 1.75 22.60 -42.52
C ALA A 238 2.40 21.83 -43.68
N ARG A 239 2.90 20.61 -43.42
CA ARG A 239 3.48 19.74 -44.45
C ARG A 239 2.44 19.33 -45.49
N LYS A 240 1.23 18.95 -45.06
CA LYS A 240 0.10 18.67 -45.96
C LYS A 240 -0.31 19.89 -46.79
N LYS A 241 -0.32 21.10 -46.21
CA LYS A 241 -0.64 22.35 -46.91
C LYS A 241 0.43 22.75 -47.93
N LEU A 242 1.72 22.54 -47.60
CA LEU A 242 2.84 22.81 -48.51
C LEU A 242 2.91 21.80 -49.67
N ASP A 243 2.43 20.57 -49.48
CA ASP A 243 2.36 19.57 -50.55
C ASP A 243 1.31 19.90 -51.63
N PHE A 244 0.41 20.87 -51.43
CA PHE A 244 -0.47 21.36 -52.50
C PHE A 244 0.29 22.07 -53.63
N HIS A 245 1.52 22.53 -53.40
CA HIS A 245 2.37 23.08 -54.45
C HIS A 245 2.92 22.00 -55.41
N SER A 246 2.89 20.71 -55.03
CA SER A 246 3.25 19.60 -55.92
C SER A 246 2.10 19.15 -56.83
N ILE A 247 0.85 19.47 -56.47
CA ILE A 247 -0.36 19.10 -57.23
C ILE A 247 -0.74 20.19 -58.27
N LEU A 248 -0.55 21.48 -57.95
CA LEU A 248 -0.89 22.58 -58.87
C LEU A 248 0.12 22.79 -60.03
N GLY A 249 1.23 22.05 -60.04
CA GLY A 249 2.27 22.14 -61.07
C GLY A 249 2.04 21.32 -62.35
N LYS A 250 0.97 20.51 -62.44
CA LYS A 250 0.77 19.58 -63.57
C LYS A 250 -0.26 19.97 -64.64
N ASN A 251 -0.82 21.18 -64.61
CA ASN A 251 -1.84 21.59 -65.61
C ASN A 251 -1.45 22.80 -66.49
N LYS A 252 -0.19 22.85 -66.98
CA LYS A 252 0.21 23.90 -67.94
C LYS A 252 1.12 23.43 -69.09
N LYS A 253 0.97 22.18 -69.56
CA LYS A 253 1.63 21.71 -70.81
C LYS A 253 0.79 20.85 -71.77
N ASP A 254 -0.52 20.69 -71.58
CA ASP A 254 -1.37 19.92 -72.52
C ASP A 254 -2.51 20.74 -73.16
N ALA A 255 -2.40 22.07 -73.21
CA ALA A 255 -3.38 22.95 -73.86
C ALA A 255 -2.84 23.66 -75.13
N GLU A 256 -1.82 23.09 -75.77
CA GLU A 256 -1.33 23.51 -77.10
C GLU A 256 -1.19 22.30 -78.04
N SER A 257 -2.30 21.60 -78.31
CA SER A 257 -2.32 20.61 -79.40
C SER A 257 -3.71 20.40 -80.03
N LYS A 258 -4.54 21.44 -80.13
CA LYS A 258 -5.70 21.44 -81.04
C LYS A 258 -5.91 22.80 -81.71
N LYS A 259 -4.97 23.16 -82.59
CA LYS A 259 -5.24 23.95 -83.80
C LYS A 259 -4.60 23.25 -84.99
N LYS A 260 -5.41 22.39 -85.64
CA LYS A 260 -5.35 22.08 -87.06
C LYS A 260 -6.78 22.07 -87.55
#